data_AF-A0A1G2G8F0-F1
#
_entry.id   AF-A0A1G2G8F0-F1
#
_cell.length_a   1.000
_cell.length_b   1.000
_cell.length_c   1.000
_cell.angle_alpha   90.00
_cell.angle_beta   90.00
_cell.angle_gamma   90.00
#
_symmetry.space_group_name_H-M   'P 1'
#
loop_
_entity.id
_entity.type
_entity.pdbx_description
1 polymer ?
#
loop_
_entity_poly.entity_id
_entity_poly.type
_entity_poly.pdbx_seq_one_letter_code
_entity_poly.pdbx_strand_id
1 'polypeptide(L)'
;MYSTREKVWQRDLQGFQEQLTQARDLEQEGRCIEAYCLFATAYYSHYASQIKRHPIRAFLEFCQAKRYAELAFEESFSQQVILSHSKCDVIATILLRRWLWQKANPTRAGLLLDVGLAKADLPPHSHALMTMGLAEAHYLLGNKEGCVAKVEEALAHEASLETEQDQVQAHRQFCRVLRRAFTLYFKLGHVDKASGCFQKALEYAADQRWKSEDQHKKLLWERAVLRLPAFVQWLLPH
;
A
#
# COMPACT_ATOMS: atom_id res chain seq x y z
N MET A 1 -10.29 19.77 2.76
CA MET A 1 -9.60 19.12 1.62
C MET A 1 -8.44 18.29 2.16
N TYR A 2 -8.63 16.97 2.32
CA TYR A 2 -7.66 16.05 2.93
C TYR A 2 -7.28 14.93 1.95
N SER A 3 -6.66 15.32 0.84
CA SER A 3 -6.13 14.36 -0.13
C SER A 3 -4.64 14.60 -0.28
N THR A 4 -3.82 13.55 -0.11
CA THR A 4 -2.32 13.50 -0.15
C THR A 4 -1.49 13.73 1.13
N ARG A 5 -2.06 13.80 2.35
CA ARG A 5 -1.25 13.91 3.59
C ARG A 5 -0.38 12.70 3.94
N GLU A 6 -0.55 11.55 3.30
CA GLU A 6 0.23 10.32 3.59
C GLU A 6 1.70 10.39 3.15
N LYS A 7 2.08 11.33 2.26
CA LYS A 7 3.49 11.53 1.86
C LYS A 7 4.20 12.65 2.62
N VAL A 8 3.49 13.47 3.39
CA VAL A 8 4.06 14.72 3.94
C VAL A 8 5.14 14.45 5.01
N TRP A 9 5.12 13.28 5.64
CA TRP A 9 5.94 13.02 6.84
C TRP A 9 7.21 12.20 6.59
N GLN A 10 7.52 11.89 5.33
CA GLN A 10 8.76 11.20 5.01
C GLN A 10 9.94 12.13 5.32
N ARG A 11 10.52 11.97 6.53
CA ARG A 11 11.62 12.75 7.15
C ARG A 11 11.22 13.91 8.07
N ASP A 12 9.94 14.10 8.36
CA ASP A 12 9.50 15.10 9.34
C ASP A 12 9.30 14.47 10.72
N LEU A 13 10.27 14.68 11.61
CA LEU A 13 10.20 14.19 12.98
C LEU A 13 9.09 14.89 13.77
N GLN A 14 8.83 16.16 13.50
CA GLN A 14 7.83 16.93 14.22
C GLN A 14 6.43 16.40 13.88
N GLY A 15 6.11 16.27 12.60
CA GLY A 15 4.84 15.69 12.17
C GLY A 15 4.61 14.25 12.64
N PHE A 16 5.67 13.44 12.74
CA PHE A 16 5.58 12.13 13.36
C PHE A 16 5.19 12.21 14.85
N GLN A 17 5.83 13.10 15.61
CA GLN A 17 5.52 13.30 17.03
C GLN A 17 4.10 13.84 17.23
N GLU A 18 3.66 14.79 16.40
CA GLU A 18 2.31 15.34 16.44
C GLU A 18 1.25 14.27 16.22
N GLN A 19 1.45 13.34 15.27
CA GLN A 19 0.53 12.22 15.06
C GLN A 19 0.51 11.24 16.23
N LEU A 20 1.66 10.97 16.84
CA LEU A 20 1.70 10.10 18.03
C LEU A 20 0.98 10.74 19.22
N THR A 21 1.10 12.06 19.40
CA THR A 21 0.36 12.79 20.43
C THR A 21 -1.14 12.73 20.14
N GLN A 22 -1.56 13.07 18.92
CA GLN A 22 -2.96 12.98 18.51
C GLN A 22 -3.53 11.56 18.68
N ALA A 23 -2.76 10.53 18.36
CA ALA A 23 -3.18 9.14 18.55
C ALA A 23 -3.39 8.79 20.02
N ARG A 24 -2.53 9.28 20.92
CA ARG A 24 -2.69 9.12 22.38
C ARG A 24 -3.92 9.85 22.90
N ASP A 25 -4.18 11.05 22.41
CA ASP A 25 -5.36 11.82 22.82
C ASP A 25 -6.64 11.06 22.42
N LEU A 26 -6.69 10.53 21.18
CA LEU A 26 -7.80 9.68 20.74
C LEU A 26 -7.96 8.41 21.58
N GLU A 27 -6.85 7.78 21.97
CA GLU A 27 -6.89 6.60 22.84
C GLU A 27 -7.43 6.93 24.23
N GLN A 28 -7.06 8.08 24.81
CA GLN A 28 -7.58 8.58 26.08
C GLN A 28 -9.08 8.93 26.01
N GLU A 29 -9.56 9.39 24.85
CA GLU A 29 -10.98 9.62 24.55
C GLU A 29 -11.79 8.31 24.35
N GLY A 30 -11.14 7.14 24.37
CA GLY A 30 -11.78 5.85 24.11
C GLY A 30 -12.01 5.56 22.62
N ARG A 31 -11.44 6.37 21.72
CA ARG A 31 -11.53 6.22 20.25
C ARG A 31 -10.41 5.32 19.73
N CYS A 32 -10.35 4.10 20.25
CA CYS A 32 -9.25 3.17 20.06
C CYS A 32 -8.98 2.84 18.58
N ILE A 33 -10.03 2.66 17.77
CA ILE A 33 -9.87 2.30 16.36
C ILE A 33 -9.19 3.42 15.56
N GLU A 34 -9.58 4.67 15.78
CA GLU A 34 -8.91 5.81 15.13
C GLU A 34 -7.50 6.02 15.65
N ALA A 35 -7.27 5.85 16.96
CA ALA A 35 -5.95 5.90 17.55
C ALA A 35 -5.01 4.85 16.93
N TYR A 36 -5.45 3.58 16.83
CA TYR A 36 -4.65 2.49 16.26
C TYR A 36 -4.37 2.70 14.79
N CYS A 37 -5.37 3.15 14.02
CA CYS A 37 -5.15 3.56 12.63
C CYS A 37 -4.03 4.62 12.54
N LEU A 38 -4.08 5.65 13.39
CA LEU A 38 -3.12 6.76 13.36
C LEU A 38 -1.73 6.34 13.83
N PHE A 39 -1.61 5.52 14.87
CA PHE A 39 -0.33 4.92 15.27
C PHE A 39 0.27 4.09 14.13
N ALA A 40 -0.53 3.23 13.51
CA ALA A 40 -0.08 2.38 12.41
C ALA A 40 0.48 3.22 11.25
N THR A 41 -0.24 4.25 10.82
CA THR A 41 0.18 5.13 9.72
C THR A 41 1.41 5.98 10.07
N ALA A 42 1.49 6.49 11.30
CA ALA A 42 2.62 7.30 11.78
C ALA A 42 3.92 6.49 11.77
N TYR A 43 3.92 5.31 12.41
CA TYR A 43 5.07 4.42 12.43
C TYR A 43 5.44 3.92 11.02
N TYR A 44 4.44 3.59 10.20
CA TYR A 44 4.66 3.14 8.82
C TYR A 44 5.26 4.26 7.94
N SER A 45 4.87 5.52 8.17
CA SER A 45 5.44 6.64 7.41
C SER A 45 6.88 6.94 7.82
N HIS A 46 7.16 6.87 9.14
CA HIS A 46 8.47 7.21 9.69
C HIS A 46 9.52 6.13 9.36
N TYR A 47 9.21 4.83 9.47
CA TYR A 47 10.24 3.78 9.20
C TYR A 47 10.80 3.87 7.78
N ALA A 48 9.97 4.21 6.79
CA ALA A 48 10.37 4.35 5.39
C ALA A 48 11.46 5.43 5.22
N SER A 49 11.44 6.46 6.06
CA SER A 49 12.47 7.50 6.08
C SER A 49 13.76 7.07 6.81
N GLN A 50 13.64 6.17 7.79
CA GLN A 50 14.73 5.75 8.66
C GLN A 50 15.54 4.57 8.13
N ILE A 51 15.00 3.80 7.19
CA ILE A 51 15.57 2.51 6.77
C ILE A 51 17.04 2.57 6.33
N LYS A 52 17.48 3.68 5.73
CA LYS A 52 18.87 3.87 5.30
C LYS A 52 19.81 4.35 6.42
N ARG A 53 19.28 5.08 7.40
CA ARG A 53 20.08 5.75 8.45
C ARG A 53 20.17 4.92 9.72
N HIS A 54 19.04 4.33 10.13
CA HIS A 54 18.90 3.60 11.39
C HIS A 54 18.08 2.32 11.16
N PRO A 55 18.65 1.28 10.55
CA PRO A 55 17.92 0.09 10.12
C PRO A 55 17.25 -0.66 11.29
N ILE A 56 17.92 -0.74 12.45
CA ILE A 56 17.35 -1.37 13.65
C ILE A 56 16.12 -0.59 14.14
N ARG A 57 16.22 0.74 14.22
CA ARG A 57 15.10 1.60 14.63
C ARG A 57 13.94 1.51 13.63
N ALA A 58 14.24 1.58 12.35
CA ALA A 58 13.24 1.41 11.30
C ALA A 58 12.54 0.05 11.42
N PHE A 59 13.27 -1.01 11.73
CA PHE A 59 12.69 -2.32 11.95
C PHE A 59 11.74 -2.37 13.17
N LEU A 60 12.12 -1.74 14.29
CA LEU A 60 11.24 -1.62 15.46
C LEU A 60 9.97 -0.81 15.15
N GLU A 61 10.10 0.29 14.41
CA GLU A 61 8.96 1.10 13.98
C GLU A 61 8.05 0.33 13.01
N PHE A 62 8.62 -0.47 12.10
CA PHE A 62 7.84 -1.37 11.24
C PHE A 62 7.05 -2.40 12.07
N CYS A 63 7.66 -2.98 13.10
CA CYS A 63 6.97 -3.90 14.03
C CYS A 63 5.82 -3.19 14.76
N GLN A 64 6.03 -1.96 15.21
CA GLN A 64 4.99 -1.16 15.87
C GLN A 64 3.84 -0.84 14.92
N ALA A 65 4.14 -0.40 13.69
CA ALA A 65 3.14 -0.16 12.66
C ALA A 65 2.27 -1.40 12.42
N LYS A 66 2.90 -2.57 12.32
CA LYS A 66 2.21 -3.83 12.10
C LYS A 66 1.33 -4.24 13.28
N ARG A 67 1.83 -4.11 14.51
CA ARG A 67 1.05 -4.38 15.73
C ARG A 67 -0.20 -3.50 15.80
N TYR A 68 -0.08 -2.20 15.56
CA TYR A 68 -1.24 -1.31 15.59
C TYR A 68 -2.21 -1.56 14.42
N ALA A 69 -1.71 -1.97 13.25
CA ALA A 69 -2.56 -2.41 12.15
C ALA A 69 -3.37 -3.67 12.53
N GLU A 70 -2.77 -4.62 13.26
CA GLU A 70 -3.46 -5.80 13.78
C GLU A 70 -4.51 -5.45 14.84
N LEU A 71 -4.20 -4.53 15.76
CA LEU A 71 -5.16 -4.04 16.76
C LEU A 71 -6.33 -3.28 16.12
N ALA A 72 -6.06 -2.44 15.12
CA ALA A 72 -7.10 -1.74 14.37
C ALA A 72 -8.03 -2.72 13.64
N PHE A 73 -7.47 -3.79 13.05
CA PHE A 73 -8.26 -4.87 12.48
C PHE A 73 -9.12 -5.56 13.54
N GLU A 74 -8.52 -6.00 14.65
CA GLU A 74 -9.23 -6.75 15.69
C GLU A 74 -10.38 -5.93 16.29
N GLU A 75 -10.14 -4.67 16.62
CA GLU A 75 -11.19 -3.81 17.19
C GLU A 75 -12.27 -3.41 16.19
N SER A 76 -11.91 -3.15 14.92
CA SER A 76 -12.94 -2.85 13.91
C SER A 76 -13.86 -4.04 13.66
N PHE A 77 -13.34 -5.26 13.66
CA PHE A 77 -14.14 -6.47 13.46
C PHE A 77 -14.92 -6.87 14.72
N SER A 78 -14.37 -6.71 15.93
CA SER A 78 -15.07 -7.01 17.18
C SER A 78 -16.25 -6.06 17.42
N GLN A 79 -16.05 -4.76 17.17
CA GLN A 79 -17.06 -3.72 17.37
C GLN A 79 -17.96 -3.51 16.15
N GLN A 80 -17.74 -4.24 15.06
CA GLN A 80 -18.43 -4.08 13.78
C GLN A 80 -18.37 -2.63 13.24
N VAL A 81 -17.28 -1.93 13.53
CA VAL A 81 -17.06 -0.55 13.08
C VAL A 81 -16.52 -0.56 11.66
N ILE A 82 -17.27 0.05 10.75
CA ILE A 82 -16.91 0.12 9.34
C ILE A 82 -15.86 1.21 9.12
N LEU A 83 -14.60 0.82 8.93
CA LEU A 83 -13.51 1.72 8.55
C LEU A 83 -13.80 2.43 7.22
N SER A 84 -13.20 3.60 6.97
CA SER A 84 -13.24 4.23 5.63
C SER A 84 -12.42 3.43 4.61
N HIS A 85 -12.71 3.56 3.31
CA HIS A 85 -11.93 2.86 2.27
C HIS A 85 -10.43 3.18 2.36
N SER A 86 -10.09 4.44 2.66
CA SER A 86 -8.70 4.87 2.84
C SER A 86 -8.02 4.18 4.02
N LYS A 87 -8.72 4.05 5.16
CA LYS A 87 -8.20 3.31 6.33
C LYS A 87 -8.04 1.82 5.99
N CYS A 88 -9.00 1.22 5.28
CA CYS A 88 -8.87 -0.16 4.80
C CYS A 88 -7.63 -0.34 3.92
N ASP A 89 -7.42 0.50 2.90
CA ASP A 89 -6.25 0.41 2.00
C ASP A 89 -4.93 0.54 2.76
N VAL A 90 -4.82 1.51 3.67
CA VAL A 90 -3.58 1.73 4.42
C VAL A 90 -3.29 0.57 5.37
N ILE A 91 -4.25 0.17 6.19
CA ILE A 91 -4.06 -0.92 7.15
C ILE A 91 -3.80 -2.23 6.43
N ALA A 92 -4.56 -2.55 5.38
CA ALA A 92 -4.31 -3.73 4.56
C ALA A 92 -2.91 -3.68 3.91
N THR A 93 -2.50 -2.51 3.40
CA THR A 93 -1.15 -2.32 2.87
C THR A 93 -0.10 -2.67 3.91
N ILE A 94 -0.21 -2.16 5.14
CA ILE A 94 0.75 -2.47 6.23
C ILE A 94 0.77 -3.97 6.54
N LEU A 95 -0.39 -4.61 6.61
CA LEU A 95 -0.52 -6.05 6.87
C LEU A 95 0.11 -6.92 5.76
N LEU A 96 0.04 -6.48 4.50
CA LEU A 96 0.65 -7.17 3.36
C LEU A 96 2.17 -7.04 3.31
N ARG A 97 2.77 -6.03 3.96
CA ARG A 97 4.22 -5.84 3.95
C ARG A 97 4.94 -6.88 4.79
N ARG A 98 6.15 -7.21 4.35
CA ARG A 98 7.07 -8.11 5.05
C ARG A 98 8.44 -7.44 5.20
N TRP A 99 9.10 -7.72 6.31
CA TRP A 99 10.50 -7.34 6.48
C TRP A 99 11.16 -8.21 7.55
N LEU A 100 12.32 -8.80 7.20
CA LEU A 100 13.05 -9.73 8.06
C LEU A 100 12.15 -10.86 8.59
N TRP A 101 12.01 -11.00 9.91
CA TRP A 101 11.19 -12.05 10.54
C TRP A 101 9.69 -11.71 10.64
N GLN A 102 9.28 -10.49 10.29
CA GLN A 102 7.87 -10.10 10.29
C GLN A 102 7.17 -10.55 9.01
N LYS A 103 6.29 -11.55 9.14
CA LYS A 103 5.52 -12.15 8.04
C LYS A 103 4.34 -11.27 7.64
N ALA A 104 3.94 -11.29 6.37
CA ALA A 104 2.69 -10.67 5.93
C ALA A 104 1.47 -11.40 6.54
N ASN A 105 0.34 -10.70 6.67
CA ASN A 105 -0.95 -11.27 7.07
C ASN A 105 -1.98 -11.08 5.94
N PRO A 106 -1.87 -11.87 4.85
CA PRO A 106 -2.70 -11.66 3.65
C PRO A 106 -4.18 -11.96 3.88
N THR A 107 -4.54 -12.83 4.82
CA THR A 107 -5.95 -13.12 5.15
C THR A 107 -6.64 -11.90 5.74
N ARG A 108 -6.07 -11.28 6.79
CA ARG A 108 -6.66 -10.09 7.40
C ARG A 108 -6.66 -8.90 6.45
N ALA A 109 -5.58 -8.74 5.67
CA ALA A 109 -5.53 -7.71 4.64
C ALA A 109 -6.62 -7.90 3.58
N GLY A 110 -6.82 -9.14 3.10
CA GLY A 110 -7.86 -9.47 2.13
C GLY A 110 -9.26 -9.06 2.62
N LEU A 111 -9.60 -9.45 3.84
CA LEU A 111 -10.89 -9.08 4.46
C LEU A 111 -11.10 -7.56 4.56
N LEU A 112 -10.07 -6.80 4.94
CA LEU A 112 -10.17 -5.33 4.97
C LEU A 112 -10.39 -4.72 3.59
N LEU A 113 -9.70 -5.25 2.58
CA LEU A 113 -9.81 -4.78 1.22
C LEU A 113 -11.20 -5.08 0.65
N ASP A 114 -11.75 -6.27 0.90
CA ASP A 114 -13.13 -6.62 0.52
C ASP A 114 -14.15 -5.65 1.16
N VAL A 115 -14.00 -5.37 2.47
CA VAL A 115 -14.85 -4.39 3.18
C VAL A 115 -14.73 -2.99 2.58
N GLY A 116 -13.53 -2.57 2.21
CA GLY A 116 -13.33 -1.24 1.62
C GLY A 116 -13.83 -1.15 0.17
N LEU A 117 -13.74 -2.23 -0.61
CA LEU A 117 -14.26 -2.32 -1.98
C LEU A 117 -15.79 -2.36 -2.04
N ALA A 118 -16.44 -2.89 -1.00
CA ALA A 118 -17.90 -2.90 -0.90
C ALA A 118 -18.53 -1.52 -0.66
N LYS A 119 -17.74 -0.44 -0.57
CA LYS A 119 -18.25 0.93 -0.35
C LYS A 119 -18.69 1.57 -1.65
N ALA A 120 -19.89 2.16 -1.64
CA ALA A 120 -20.53 2.74 -2.83
C ALA A 120 -19.74 3.91 -3.46
N ASP A 121 -19.10 4.76 -2.65
CA ASP A 121 -18.46 6.00 -3.13
C ASP A 121 -16.94 5.85 -3.31
N LEU A 122 -16.47 4.70 -3.82
CA LEU A 122 -15.05 4.45 -4.00
C LEU A 122 -14.53 5.06 -5.32
N PRO A 123 -13.58 6.01 -5.29
CA PRO A 123 -13.01 6.56 -6.51
C PRO A 123 -12.32 5.46 -7.34
N PRO A 124 -12.37 5.52 -8.69
CA PRO A 124 -11.75 4.54 -9.57
C PRO A 124 -10.29 4.17 -9.23
N HIS A 125 -9.43 5.14 -8.91
CA HIS A 125 -8.04 4.89 -8.56
C HIS A 125 -7.90 4.14 -7.22
N SER A 126 -8.78 4.42 -6.26
CA SER A 126 -8.80 3.75 -4.97
C SER A 126 -9.30 2.32 -5.15
N HIS A 127 -10.32 2.11 -5.98
CA HIS A 127 -10.77 0.77 -6.37
C HIS A 127 -9.63 -0.03 -7.01
N ALA A 128 -8.95 0.53 -8.01
CA ALA A 128 -7.81 -0.10 -8.67
C ALA A 128 -6.68 -0.47 -7.69
N LEU A 129 -6.34 0.43 -6.75
CA LEU A 129 -5.30 0.18 -5.74
C LEU A 129 -5.69 -0.93 -4.76
N MET A 130 -6.94 -0.93 -4.30
CA MET A 130 -7.44 -1.93 -3.35
C MET A 130 -7.58 -3.30 -4.01
N THR A 131 -8.11 -3.36 -5.24
CA THR A 131 -8.15 -4.60 -6.04
C THR A 131 -6.74 -5.13 -6.29
N MET A 132 -5.75 -4.27 -6.53
CA MET A 132 -4.35 -4.68 -6.63
C MET A 132 -3.81 -5.21 -5.29
N GLY A 133 -4.25 -4.65 -4.16
CA GLY A 133 -3.96 -5.21 -2.83
C GLY A 133 -4.53 -6.63 -2.64
N LEU A 134 -5.73 -6.89 -3.15
CA LEU A 134 -6.32 -8.24 -3.14
C LEU A 134 -5.52 -9.21 -4.01
N ALA A 135 -5.03 -8.76 -5.16
CA ALA A 135 -4.13 -9.56 -5.97
C ALA A 135 -2.85 -9.94 -5.21
N GLU A 136 -2.23 -8.99 -4.51
CA GLU A 136 -1.07 -9.25 -3.63
C GLU A 136 -1.44 -10.26 -2.52
N ALA A 137 -2.62 -10.14 -1.91
CA ALA A 137 -3.09 -11.08 -0.89
C ALA A 137 -3.26 -12.50 -1.45
N HIS A 138 -3.92 -12.66 -2.60
CA HIS A 138 -4.08 -13.95 -3.27
C HIS A 138 -2.74 -14.58 -3.63
N TYR A 139 -1.79 -13.79 -4.15
CA TYR A 139 -0.44 -14.26 -4.43
C TYR A 139 0.24 -14.81 -3.17
N LEU A 140 0.18 -14.07 -2.05
CA LEU A 140 0.78 -14.48 -0.79
C LEU A 140 0.11 -15.71 -0.15
N LEU A 141 -1.18 -15.94 -0.46
CA LEU A 141 -1.92 -17.15 -0.08
C LEU A 141 -1.68 -18.34 -1.03
N GLY A 142 -0.90 -18.16 -2.10
CA GLY A 142 -0.63 -19.19 -3.11
C GLY A 142 -1.75 -19.37 -4.14
N ASN A 143 -2.81 -18.55 -4.11
CA ASN A 143 -3.88 -18.55 -5.11
C ASN A 143 -3.45 -17.75 -6.34
N LYS A 144 -2.76 -18.42 -7.28
CA LYS A 144 -2.23 -17.79 -8.49
C LYS A 144 -3.33 -17.31 -9.44
N GLU A 145 -4.38 -18.10 -9.62
CA GLU A 145 -5.50 -17.76 -10.51
C GLU A 145 -6.25 -16.52 -10.00
N GLY A 146 -6.56 -16.49 -8.70
CA GLY A 146 -7.16 -15.33 -8.05
C GLY A 146 -6.27 -14.09 -8.12
N CYS A 147 -4.95 -14.24 -8.01
CA CYS A 147 -4.01 -13.13 -8.21
C CYS A 147 -4.11 -12.56 -9.63
N VAL A 148 -4.06 -13.41 -10.67
CA VAL A 148 -4.14 -12.95 -12.07
C VAL A 148 -5.47 -12.25 -12.34
N ALA A 149 -6.58 -12.87 -11.93
CA ALA A 149 -7.91 -12.28 -12.10
C ALA A 149 -8.02 -10.89 -11.47
N LYS A 150 -7.51 -10.72 -10.24
CA LYS A 150 -7.52 -9.41 -9.55
C LYS A 150 -6.56 -8.40 -10.16
N VAL A 151 -5.41 -8.82 -10.71
CA VAL A 151 -4.56 -7.90 -11.48
C VAL A 151 -5.30 -7.39 -12.72
N GLU A 152 -5.96 -8.27 -13.47
CA GLU A 152 -6.70 -7.89 -14.67
C GLU A 152 -7.89 -6.97 -14.35
N GLU A 153 -8.63 -7.27 -13.29
CA GLU A 153 -9.70 -6.42 -12.76
C GLU A 153 -9.18 -5.02 -12.39
N ALA A 154 -8.05 -4.93 -11.66
CA ALA A 154 -7.46 -3.66 -11.27
C ALA A 154 -7.01 -2.82 -12.48
N LEU A 155 -6.50 -3.46 -13.53
CA LEU A 155 -6.06 -2.78 -14.76
C LEU A 155 -7.25 -2.27 -15.61
N ALA A 156 -8.41 -2.92 -15.53
CA ALA A 156 -9.60 -2.49 -16.27
C ALA A 156 -10.13 -1.11 -15.82
N HIS A 157 -9.78 -0.66 -14.61
CA HIS A 157 -10.18 0.66 -14.09
C HIS A 157 -9.47 1.84 -14.76
N GLU A 158 -8.47 1.61 -15.61
CA GLU A 158 -7.72 2.67 -16.27
C GLU A 158 -8.62 3.67 -17.01
N ALA A 159 -9.59 3.17 -17.77
CA ALA A 159 -10.50 4.00 -18.55
C ALA A 159 -11.41 4.86 -17.67
N SER A 160 -11.67 4.43 -16.43
CA SER A 160 -12.53 5.15 -15.49
C SER A 160 -11.80 6.29 -14.78
N LEU A 161 -10.47 6.37 -14.83
CA LEU A 161 -9.69 7.44 -14.19
C LEU A 161 -10.03 8.82 -14.74
N GLU A 162 -10.44 8.91 -16.00
CA GLU A 162 -10.81 10.18 -16.64
C GLU A 162 -12.04 10.83 -16.00
N THR A 163 -12.86 10.05 -15.29
CA THR A 163 -14.05 10.54 -14.58
C THR A 163 -13.72 11.19 -13.23
N GLU A 164 -12.47 11.08 -12.76
CA GLU A 164 -12.06 11.63 -11.48
C GLU A 164 -11.76 13.12 -11.53
N GLN A 165 -12.19 13.83 -10.48
CA GLN A 165 -11.93 15.27 -10.35
C GLN A 165 -10.44 15.60 -10.25
N ASP A 166 -9.67 14.80 -9.50
CA ASP A 166 -8.22 14.94 -9.39
C ASP A 166 -7.51 13.92 -10.29
N GLN A 167 -7.51 14.22 -11.60
CA GLN A 167 -6.84 13.37 -12.60
C GLN A 167 -5.34 13.19 -12.31
N VAL A 168 -4.66 14.22 -11.80
CA VAL A 168 -3.22 14.14 -11.49
C VAL A 168 -2.98 13.09 -10.40
N GLN A 169 -3.77 13.11 -9.35
CA GLN A 169 -3.71 12.08 -8.32
C GLN A 169 -4.11 10.72 -8.87
N ALA A 170 -5.22 10.60 -9.59
CA ALA A 170 -5.71 9.33 -10.12
C ALA A 170 -4.65 8.63 -10.99
N HIS A 171 -4.07 9.34 -11.96
CA HIS A 171 -3.02 8.82 -12.84
C HIS A 171 -1.72 8.47 -12.09
N ARG A 172 -1.31 9.28 -11.09
CA ARG A 172 -0.18 8.93 -10.21
C ARG A 172 -0.40 7.65 -9.42
N GLN A 173 -1.62 7.44 -8.93
CA GLN A 173 -1.98 6.23 -8.19
C GLN A 173 -2.07 5.03 -9.12
N PHE A 174 -2.59 5.21 -10.34
CA PHE A 174 -2.62 4.15 -11.34
C PHE A 174 -1.23 3.73 -11.83
N CYS A 175 -0.26 4.65 -11.91
CA CYS A 175 1.14 4.29 -12.13
C CYS A 175 1.67 3.30 -11.06
N ARG A 176 1.21 3.41 -9.80
CA ARG A 176 1.54 2.42 -8.75
C ARG A 176 0.85 1.08 -9.00
N VAL A 177 -0.38 1.07 -9.53
CA VAL A 177 -1.10 -0.15 -9.92
C VAL A 177 -0.33 -0.88 -11.00
N LEU A 178 0.06 -0.20 -12.09
CA LEU A 178 0.85 -0.79 -13.17
C LEU A 178 2.20 -1.36 -12.69
N ARG A 179 2.87 -0.64 -11.79
CA ARG A 179 4.13 -1.09 -11.18
C ARG A 179 3.95 -2.36 -10.33
N ARG A 180 2.87 -2.44 -9.54
CA ARG A 180 2.51 -3.65 -8.77
C ARG A 180 2.13 -4.80 -9.68
N ALA A 181 1.35 -4.54 -10.75
CA ALA A 181 0.99 -5.53 -11.77
C ALA A 181 2.24 -6.13 -12.45
N PHE A 182 3.20 -5.29 -12.84
CA PHE A 182 4.49 -5.73 -13.35
C PHE A 182 5.17 -6.71 -12.40
N THR A 183 5.26 -6.36 -11.11
CA THR A 183 5.90 -7.20 -10.10
C THR A 183 5.18 -8.54 -9.92
N LEU A 184 3.86 -8.54 -9.87
CA LEU A 184 3.06 -9.77 -9.71
C LEU A 184 3.16 -10.68 -10.94
N TYR A 185 2.97 -10.14 -12.15
CA TYR A 185 3.11 -10.92 -13.37
C TYR A 185 4.51 -11.50 -13.53
N PHE A 186 5.55 -10.74 -13.19
CA PHE A 186 6.93 -11.23 -13.23
C PHE A 186 7.13 -12.40 -12.27
N LYS A 187 6.66 -12.27 -11.01
CA LYS A 187 6.74 -13.34 -10.00
C LYS A 187 5.96 -14.60 -10.38
N LEU A 188 4.90 -14.45 -11.16
CA LEU A 188 4.09 -15.56 -11.69
C LEU A 188 4.66 -16.18 -12.97
N GLY A 189 5.70 -15.59 -13.57
CA GLY A 189 6.31 -16.07 -14.82
C GLY A 189 5.62 -15.57 -16.08
N HIS A 190 4.66 -14.66 -15.98
CA HIS A 190 3.99 -14.03 -17.14
C HIS A 190 4.84 -12.87 -17.70
N VAL A 191 5.99 -13.20 -18.28
CA VAL A 191 7.02 -12.21 -18.68
C VAL A 191 6.50 -11.17 -19.68
N ASP A 192 5.66 -11.57 -20.64
CA ASP A 192 5.13 -10.64 -21.64
C ASP A 192 4.17 -9.63 -21.03
N LYS A 193 3.22 -10.09 -20.19
CA LYS A 193 2.30 -9.23 -19.44
C LYS A 193 3.06 -8.29 -18.49
N ALA A 194 4.10 -8.81 -17.82
CA ALA A 194 4.96 -8.01 -16.95
C ALA A 194 5.66 -6.90 -17.74
N SER A 195 6.22 -7.21 -18.91
CA SER A 195 6.91 -6.26 -19.77
C SER A 195 5.97 -5.17 -20.28
N GLY A 196 4.74 -5.54 -20.68
CA GLY A 196 3.71 -4.58 -21.06
C GLY A 196 3.34 -3.62 -19.92
N CYS A 197 3.12 -4.15 -18.71
CA CYS A 197 2.86 -3.33 -17.53
C CYS A 197 4.03 -2.40 -17.18
N PHE A 198 5.27 -2.89 -17.29
CA PHE A 198 6.47 -2.11 -17.04
C PHE A 198 6.62 -0.94 -18.02
N GLN A 199 6.43 -1.19 -19.31
CA GLN A 199 6.51 -0.17 -20.36
C GLN A 199 5.43 0.90 -20.15
N LYS A 200 4.20 0.48 -19.89
CA LYS A 200 3.09 1.39 -19.61
C LYS A 200 3.31 2.21 -18.33
N ALA A 201 3.86 1.60 -17.28
CA ALA A 201 4.23 2.33 -16.06
C ALA A 201 5.31 3.40 -16.31
N LEU A 202 6.26 3.14 -17.22
CA LEU A 202 7.25 4.14 -17.63
C LEU A 202 6.62 5.32 -18.38
N GLU A 203 5.67 5.05 -19.29
CA GLU A 203 4.93 6.08 -20.01
C GLU A 203 4.18 6.99 -19.03
N TYR A 204 3.45 6.41 -18.08
CA TYR A 204 2.79 7.15 -17.01
C TYR A 204 3.75 7.94 -16.11
N ALA A 205 4.95 7.40 -15.87
CA ALA A 205 5.97 8.05 -15.04
C ALA A 205 6.68 9.21 -15.76
N ALA A 206 6.76 9.15 -17.09
CA ALA A 206 7.40 10.15 -17.94
C ALA A 206 6.43 11.28 -18.35
N ASP A 207 5.12 11.05 -18.30
CA ASP A 207 4.13 12.06 -18.61
C ASP A 207 4.18 13.23 -17.60
N GLN A 208 4.55 14.40 -18.10
CA GLN A 208 4.70 15.61 -17.30
C GLN A 208 3.39 16.08 -16.66
N ARG A 209 2.23 15.74 -17.23
CA ARG A 209 0.91 16.09 -16.68
C ARG A 209 0.73 15.52 -15.28
N TRP A 210 1.25 14.32 -15.05
CA TRP A 210 1.05 13.59 -13.80
C TRP A 210 2.14 13.88 -12.78
N LYS A 211 3.27 14.50 -13.14
CA LYS A 211 4.47 14.73 -12.28
C LYS A 211 4.78 13.53 -11.36
N SER A 212 4.98 12.39 -11.98
CA SER A 212 5.17 11.07 -11.39
C SER A 212 6.65 10.63 -11.39
N GLU A 213 7.59 11.57 -11.52
CA GLU A 213 9.04 11.32 -11.68
C GLU A 213 9.64 10.38 -10.63
N ASP A 214 9.19 10.49 -9.37
CA ASP A 214 9.62 9.59 -8.29
C ASP A 214 9.26 8.12 -8.55
N GLN A 215 8.19 7.86 -9.30
CA GLN A 215 7.78 6.50 -9.66
C GLN A 215 8.74 5.88 -10.66
N HIS A 216 9.38 6.67 -11.53
CA HIS A 216 10.37 6.16 -12.48
C HIS A 216 11.53 5.49 -11.74
N LYS A 217 12.11 6.18 -10.75
CA LYS A 217 13.21 5.64 -9.92
C LYS A 217 12.79 4.36 -9.19
N LYS A 218 11.57 4.36 -8.64
CA LYS A 218 11.02 3.20 -7.93
C LYS A 218 10.78 2.00 -8.86
N LEU A 219 10.32 2.24 -10.08
CA LEU A 219 10.06 1.21 -11.09
C LEU A 219 11.37 0.56 -11.56
N LEU A 220 12.40 1.36 -11.82
CA LEU A 220 13.73 0.85 -12.15
C LEU A 220 14.34 0.04 -11.00
N TRP A 221 14.18 0.53 -9.77
CA TRP A 221 14.62 -0.19 -8.58
C TRP A 221 13.95 -1.56 -8.46
N GLU A 222 12.62 -1.63 -8.60
CA GLU A 222 11.90 -2.91 -8.53
C GLU A 222 12.33 -3.88 -9.62
N ARG A 223 12.53 -3.41 -10.87
CA ARG A 223 13.07 -4.26 -11.95
C ARG A 223 14.45 -4.79 -11.62
N ALA A 224 15.32 -3.99 -10.99
CA ALA A 224 16.63 -4.45 -10.55
C ALA A 224 16.51 -5.49 -9.43
N VAL A 225 15.64 -5.26 -8.44
CA VAL A 225 15.42 -6.18 -7.31
C VAL A 225 14.87 -7.53 -7.77
N LEU A 226 13.97 -7.55 -8.75
CA LEU A 226 13.38 -8.79 -9.28
C LEU A 226 14.41 -9.70 -9.98
N ARG A 227 15.56 -9.15 -10.40
CA ARG A 227 16.68 -9.92 -10.96
C ARG A 227 17.61 -10.50 -9.89
N LEU A 228 17.48 -10.07 -8.64
CA LEU A 228 18.29 -10.60 -7.53
C LEU A 228 17.80 -12.00 -7.15
N PRO A 229 18.66 -12.87 -6.60
CA PRO A 229 18.23 -14.15 -6.04
C PRO A 229 17.15 -13.99 -4.97
N ALA A 230 16.25 -14.97 -4.86
CA ALA A 230 15.09 -14.90 -3.95
C ALA A 230 15.47 -14.64 -2.47
N PHE A 231 16.60 -15.18 -2.01
CA PHE A 231 17.09 -14.94 -0.64
C PHE A 231 17.53 -13.49 -0.42
N VAL A 232 18.09 -12.82 -1.43
CA VAL A 232 18.44 -11.40 -1.36
C VAL A 232 17.18 -10.55 -1.39
N GLN A 233 16.21 -10.90 -2.24
CA GLN A 233 14.91 -10.25 -2.22
C GLN A 233 14.27 -10.37 -0.84
N TRP A 234 14.37 -11.50 -0.15
CA TRP A 234 13.81 -11.68 1.19
C TRP A 234 14.38 -10.73 2.25
N LEU A 235 15.65 -10.30 2.12
CA LEU A 235 16.29 -9.36 3.05
C LEU A 235 15.84 -7.91 2.84
N LEU A 236 15.29 -7.59 1.67
CA LEU A 236 14.85 -6.25 1.35
C LEU A 236 13.46 -5.97 1.95
N PRO A 237 13.19 -4.72 2.37
CA PRO A 237 11.84 -4.30 2.74
C PRO A 237 10.92 -4.38 1.50
N HIS A 238 9.80 -5.11 1.61
CA HIS A 238 8.78 -5.21 0.55
C HIS A 238 7.43 -4.79 1.04
#